data_AF-A0A926UKX3-F1
#
_entry.id   AF-A0A926UKX3-F1
#
_cell.length_a   1.000
_cell.length_b   1.000
_cell.length_c   1.000
_cell.angle_alpha   90.00
_cell.angle_beta   90.00
_cell.angle_gamma   90.00
#
_symmetry.space_group_name_H-M   'P 1'
#
loop_
_entity.id
_entity.type
_entity.pdbx_description
1 polymer ?
#
loop_
_entity_poly.entity_id
_entity_poly.type
_entity_poly.pdbx_seq_one_letter_code
_entity_poly.pdbx_strand_id
1 'polypeptide(L)' 'MQEYLSSGLLLGWLINPQQKQVEIYRSGKAAEIVNMPVILSGENILPGLEIMLDY' A
#
# COMPACT_ATOMS: atom_id res chain seq x y z
N MET A 1 3.75 11.09 -1.68
CA MET A 1 3.81 9.81 -2.43
C MET A 1 4.26 9.97 -3.88
N GLN A 2 3.92 11.07 -4.56
CA GLN A 2 4.22 11.25 -5.98
C GLN A 2 5.73 11.26 -6.30
N GLU A 3 6.58 11.80 -5.43
CA GLU A 3 8.04 11.77 -5.58
C GLU A 3 8.63 10.35 -5.56
N TYR A 4 8.09 9.46 -4.73
CA TYR A 4 8.50 8.06 -4.69
C TYR A 4 8.07 7.31 -5.95
N LEU A 5 6.85 7.55 -6.44
CA LEU A 5 6.37 7.00 -7.70
C LEU A 5 7.23 7.45 -8.89
N SER A 6 7.57 8.74 -8.94
CA SER A 6 8.47 9.30 -9.97
C SER A 6 9.90 8.73 -9.88
N SER A 7 10.30 8.23 -8.72
CA SER A 7 11.61 7.60 -8.50
C SER A 7 11.64 6.10 -8.82
N GLY A 8 10.54 5.54 -9.35
CA GLY A 8 10.46 4.13 -9.74
C GLY A 8 9.96 3.18 -8.65
N LEU A 9 9.23 3.69 -7.64
CA LEU A 9 8.59 2.85 -6.63
C LEU A 9 7.69 1.77 -7.27
N LEU A 10 7.91 0.52 -6.89
CA LEU A 10 7.14 -0.62 -7.39
C LEU A 10 5.87 -0.88 -6.58
N LEU A 11 5.97 -0.80 -5.25
CA LEU A 11 4.89 -0.99 -4.30
C LEU A 11 5.09 -0.07 -3.09
N GLY A 12 4.05 0.61 -2.65
CA GLY A 12 4.05 1.39 -1.42
C GLY A 12 2.68 1.46 -0.76
N TRP A 13 2.69 1.64 0.55
CA TRP A 13 1.49 1.76 1.36
C TRP A 13 1.52 3.07 2.14
N LEU A 14 0.46 3.87 2.01
CA LEU A 14 0.21 5.02 2.86
C LEU A 14 -0.88 4.64 3.86
N ILE A 15 -0.48 4.45 5.11
CA ILE A 15 -1.39 4.05 6.19
C ILE A 15 -1.95 5.32 6.83
N ASN A 16 -3.25 5.51 6.74
CA ASN A 16 -3.99 6.61 7.35
C ASN A 16 -4.87 6.09 8.50
N PRO A 17 -4.34 6.03 9.74
CA PRO A 17 -5.07 5.51 10.89
C PRO A 17 -6.26 6.41 11.30
N GLN A 18 -6.21 7.71 11.01
CA GLN A 18 -7.31 8.63 11.34
C GLN A 18 -8.58 8.32 10.53
N GLN A 19 -8.40 7.95 9.26
CA GLN A 19 -9.49 7.54 8.38
C GLN A 19 -9.70 6.03 8.36
N LYS A 20 -8.91 5.26 9.13
CA LYS A 20 -8.87 3.79 9.10
C LYS A 20 -8.74 3.23 7.68
N GLN A 21 -7.85 3.85 6.89
CA GLN A 21 -7.67 3.54 5.48
C GLN A 21 -6.20 3.32 5.16
N VAL A 22 -5.94 2.51 4.14
CA VAL A 22 -4.63 2.35 3.54
C VAL A 22 -4.75 2.64 2.06
N GLU A 23 -3.87 3.48 1.55
CA GLU A 23 -3.73 3.69 0.12
C GLU A 23 -2.55 2.85 -0.40
N ILE A 24 -2.83 1.98 -1.35
CA ILE A 24 -1.89 1.07 -1.99
C ILE A 24 -1.48 1.67 -3.33
N TYR A 25 -0.19 1.94 -3.45
CA TYR A 25 0.41 2.52 -4.63
C TYR A 25 1.21 1.45 -5.36
N ARG A 26 0.89 1.23 -6.64
CA ARG A 26 1.59 0.28 -7.51
C ARG A 26 2.14 1.02 -8.72
N SER A 27 3.30 0.60 -9.21
CA SER A 27 3.89 1.20 -10.41
C SER A 27 2.92 1.14 -11.59
N GLY A 28 2.70 2.28 -12.25
CA GLY A 28 1.83 2.39 -13.43
C GLY A 28 0.33 2.24 -13.16
N LYS A 29 -0.12 2.18 -11.90
CA LYS A 29 -1.55 2.13 -11.54
C LYS A 29 -1.94 3.31 -10.66
N ALA A 30 -3.23 3.64 -10.67
CA ALA A 30 -3.79 4.59 -9.71
C ALA A 30 -3.71 4.02 -8.28
N ALA A 31 -3.70 4.92 -7.29
CA ALA A 31 -3.74 4.54 -5.89
C ALA A 31 -5.07 3.80 -5.59
N GLU A 32 -4.97 2.68 -4.90
CA GLU A 32 -6.11 1.88 -4.46
C GLU A 32 -6.34 2.10 -2.97
N ILE A 33 -7.55 2.48 -2.57
CA ILE A 33 -7.86 2.76 -1.17
C ILE A 33 -8.63 1.57 -0.59
N VAL A 34 -8.13 1.04 0.52
CA VAL A 34 -8.76 -0.05 1.29
C VAL A 34 -9.02 0.41 2.72
N ASN A 35 -10.14 -0.04 3.31
CA ASN A 35 -10.46 0.24 4.71
C ASN A 35 -9.86 -0.85 5.61
N MET A 36 -9.48 -0.49 6.82
CA MET A 36 -9.06 -1.43 7.86
C MET A 36 -10.29 -2.12 8.50
N PRO A 37 -10.17 -3.37 8.99
CA PRO A 37 -8.95 -4.19 9.01
C PRO A 37 -8.60 -4.76 7.62
N VAL A 38 -7.30 -4.83 7.33
CA VAL A 38 -6.80 -5.31 6.03
C VAL A 38 -5.47 -6.06 6.16
N ILE A 39 -5.26 -7.04 5.30
CA ILE A 39 -3.96 -7.69 5.12
C ILE A 39 -3.32 -7.12 3.86
N LEU A 40 -2.17 -6.48 4.03
CA LEU A 40 -1.35 -5.97 2.92
C LEU A 40 -0.38 -7.06 2.49
N SER A 41 -0.39 -7.41 1.21
CA SER A 41 0.54 -8.37 0.63
C SER A 41 1.63 -7.66 -0.17
N GLY A 42 2.87 -8.11 -0.03
CA GLY A 42 4.00 -7.68 -0.87
C GLY A 42 3.90 -8.07 -2.35
N GLU A 43 2.85 -8.79 -2.75
CA GLU A 43 2.60 -9.27 -4.11
C GLU A 43 3.85 -9.96 -4.71
N ASN A 44 4.10 -9.74 -6.01
CA ASN A 44 5.29 -10.26 -6.68
C ASN A 44 6.57 -9.46 -6.37
N ILE A 45 6.46 -8.32 -5.68
CA ILE A 45 7.61 -7.44 -5.39
C ILE A 45 8.35 -7.94 -4.14
N LEU A 46 7.58 -8.32 -3.11
CA LEU A 46 8.08 -8.86 -1.85
C LEU A 46 7.31 -10.17 -1.56
N PRO A 47 7.63 -11.27 -2.28
CA PRO A 47 6.90 -12.52 -2.16
C PRO A 47 6.97 -13.06 -0.73
N GLY A 48 5.81 -13.43 -0.18
CA GLY A 48 5.67 -13.95 1.18
C GLY A 48 5.59 -12.90 2.29
N LEU A 49 5.63 -11.61 1.95
CA LEU A 49 5.35 -10.55 2.92
C LEU A 49 3.84 -10.36 3.08
N GLU A 50 3.35 -10.52 4.31
CA GLU A 50 1.98 -10.21 4.70
C GLU A 50 2.00 -9.35 5.97
N ILE A 51 1.27 -8.25 5.95
CA ILE A 51 1.16 -7.32 7.08
C ILE A 51 -0.32 -7.17 7.42
N MET A 52 -0.71 -7.65 8.60
CA MET A 52 -2.07 -7.47 9.12
C MET A 52 -2.16 -6.12 9.83
N LEU A 53 -3.15 -5.31 9.47
CA LEU A 53 -3.48 -4.05 10.12
C LEU A 53 -4.90 -4.14 10.69
N ASP A 54 -5.01 -4.12 12.02
CA ASP A 54 -6.26 -4.37 12.78
C ASP A 54 -6.77 -3.16 13.59
N TYR A 55 -6.31 -1.95 13.27
CA TYR A 55 -6.53 -0.69 14.01
C TYR A 55 -8.01 -0.28 14.29
#